data_AF-A0A1B0D000-F1
#
_entry.id   AF-A0A1B0D000-F1
#
_cell.length_a   1.000
_cell.length_b   1.000
_cell.length_c   1.000
_cell.angle_alpha   90.00
_cell.angle_beta   90.00
_cell.angle_gamma   90.00
#
_symmetry.space_group_name_H-M   'P 1'
#
loop_
_entity.id
_entity.type
_entity.pdbx_description
1 polymer ?
#
loop_
_entity_poly.entity_id
_entity_poly.type
_entity_poly.pdbx_seq_one_letter_code
_entity_poly.pdbx_strand_id
1 'polypeptide(L)'
;MVLSAAKKKWLIFGGGALVLVVALAIALPLTIGKSTSNGDGSDTFRGSSVLDEVPLIDGHNDLPGNLYRLERNQLENFNFDSDLRLHPVWGSQSSSYTDLPRLRTGKVGGQFWVAYVSCETQHKDAVERTMAQIDVIKRLIKKYPNDLQYATTADGK
;
A
#
# COMPACT_ATOMS: atom_id res chain seq x y z
N MET A 1 -24.82 11.23 -72.18
CA MET A 1 -25.61 9.98 -71.97
C MET A 1 -26.22 10.05 -70.57
N VAL A 2 -27.47 10.50 -70.46
CA VAL A 2 -28.12 10.86 -69.19
C VAL A 2 -28.78 9.62 -68.59
N LEU A 3 -28.33 9.18 -67.41
CA LEU A 3 -28.95 8.06 -66.68
C LEU A 3 -30.39 8.43 -66.28
N SER A 4 -31.35 7.58 -66.66
CA SER A 4 -32.78 7.69 -66.33
C SER A 4 -33.02 7.86 -64.82
N ALA A 5 -34.02 8.68 -64.46
CA ALA A 5 -34.42 8.99 -63.08
C ALA A 5 -34.68 7.74 -62.20
N ALA A 6 -35.06 6.61 -62.82
CA ALA A 6 -35.25 5.34 -62.12
C ALA A 6 -33.93 4.74 -61.60
N LYS A 7 -32.82 4.87 -62.35
CA LYS A 7 -31.50 4.36 -61.95
C LYS A 7 -30.87 5.17 -60.81
N LYS A 8 -31.10 6.51 -60.79
CA LYS A 8 -30.67 7.38 -59.68
C LYS A 8 -31.41 7.07 -58.38
N LYS A 9 -32.72 6.76 -58.44
CA LYS A 9 -33.48 6.32 -57.25
C LYS A 9 -32.95 5.01 -56.69
N TRP A 10 -32.67 4.02 -57.54
CA TRP A 10 -32.09 2.73 -57.10
C TRP A 10 -30.68 2.86 -56.48
N LEU A 11 -29.85 3.77 -56.98
CA LEU A 11 -28.52 4.06 -56.41
C LEU A 11 -28.61 4.72 -55.02
N ILE A 12 -29.57 5.63 -54.82
CA ILE A 12 -29.76 6.32 -53.53
C ILE A 12 -30.39 5.39 -52.49
N PHE A 13 -31.42 4.63 -52.87
CA PHE A 13 -32.06 3.65 -51.98
C PHE A 13 -31.14 2.45 -51.68
N GLY A 14 -30.38 1.97 -52.67
CA GLY A 14 -29.40 0.90 -52.48
C GLY A 14 -28.20 1.32 -51.63
N GLY A 15 -27.69 2.55 -51.81
CA GLY A 15 -26.63 3.12 -50.98
C GLY A 15 -27.07 3.34 -49.53
N GLY A 16 -28.29 3.86 -49.32
CA GLY A 16 -28.87 4.04 -47.98
C GLY A 16 -29.08 2.72 -47.24
N ALA A 17 -29.56 1.68 -47.94
CA ALA A 17 -29.72 0.34 -47.37
C ALA A 17 -28.37 -0.30 -47.00
N LEU A 18 -27.34 -0.14 -47.83
CA LEU A 18 -26.01 -0.67 -47.55
C LEU A 18 -25.36 0.02 -46.33
N VAL A 19 -25.49 1.34 -46.20
CA VAL A 19 -24.97 2.09 -45.05
C VAL A 19 -25.68 1.67 -43.75
N LEU A 20 -26.99 1.43 -43.80
CA LEU A 20 -27.77 0.94 -42.66
C LEU A 20 -27.35 -0.49 -42.24
N VAL A 21 -27.11 -1.38 -43.21
CA VAL A 21 -26.64 -2.75 -42.94
C VAL A 21 -25.24 -2.74 -42.34
N VAL A 22 -24.32 -1.91 -42.85
CA VAL A 22 -22.96 -1.76 -42.29
C VAL A 22 -23.00 -1.13 -40.89
N ALA A 23 -23.84 -0.12 -40.67
CA ALA A 23 -24.01 0.50 -39.34
C ALA A 23 -24.58 -0.51 -38.32
N LEU A 24 -25.57 -1.31 -38.71
CA LEU A 24 -26.11 -2.38 -37.87
C LEU A 24 -25.07 -3.48 -37.61
N ALA A 25 -24.29 -3.89 -38.62
CA ALA A 25 -23.24 -4.90 -38.48
C ALA A 25 -22.07 -4.46 -37.59
N ILE A 26 -21.85 -3.16 -37.40
CA ILE A 26 -20.85 -2.61 -36.46
C ILE A 26 -21.48 -2.38 -35.06
N ALA A 27 -22.73 -1.92 -35.00
CA ALA A 27 -23.42 -1.64 -33.74
C ALA A 27 -23.83 -2.92 -32.99
N LEU A 28 -24.21 -3.98 -33.69
CA LEU A 28 -24.61 -5.26 -33.09
C LEU A 28 -23.46 -5.96 -32.32
N PRO A 29 -22.22 -6.06 -32.84
CA PRO A 29 -21.09 -6.57 -32.06
C PRO A 29 -20.74 -5.69 -30.85
N LEU A 30 -20.97 -4.37 -30.93
CA LEU A 30 -20.73 -3.45 -29.80
C LEU A 30 -21.76 -3.59 -28.68
N THR A 31 -22.99 -4.02 -28.99
CA THR A 31 -24.02 -4.28 -27.97
C THR A 31 -24.00 -5.73 -27.45
N ILE A 32 -23.51 -6.68 -28.25
CA ILE A 32 -23.42 -8.11 -27.90
C ILE A 32 -22.06 -8.45 -27.25
N GLY A 33 -21.03 -7.60 -27.40
CA GLY A 33 -19.68 -7.77 -26.85
C GLY A 33 -19.53 -7.51 -25.35
N LYS A 34 -20.62 -7.44 -24.58
CA LYS A 34 -20.58 -7.55 -23.12
C LYS A 34 -21.09 -8.94 -22.75
N SER A 35 -20.34 -9.96 -23.16
CA SER A 35 -20.40 -11.25 -22.50
C SER A 35 -20.20 -10.98 -21.03
N THR A 36 -21.30 -11.07 -20.27
CA THR A 36 -21.23 -11.25 -18.83
C THR A 36 -20.36 -12.47 -18.65
N SER A 37 -19.10 -12.25 -18.27
CA SER A 37 -18.40 -13.25 -17.52
C SER A 37 -19.23 -13.42 -16.25
N ASN A 38 -20.22 -14.31 -16.30
CA ASN A 38 -20.61 -15.12 -15.16
C ASN A 38 -19.40 -16.02 -14.89
N GLY A 39 -18.29 -15.39 -14.49
CA GLY A 39 -17.32 -16.04 -13.65
C GLY A 39 -18.12 -16.38 -12.42
N ASP A 40 -18.43 -17.66 -12.31
CA ASP A 40 -18.61 -18.37 -11.06
C ASP A 40 -17.98 -17.57 -9.93
N GLY A 41 -18.78 -17.26 -8.90
CA GLY A 41 -18.42 -16.37 -7.81
C GLY A 41 -17.11 -16.82 -7.18
N SER A 42 -16.00 -16.35 -7.75
CA SER A 42 -14.68 -16.58 -7.22
C SER A 42 -14.73 -15.79 -5.93
N ASP A 43 -14.94 -16.52 -4.84
CA ASP A 43 -14.74 -16.04 -3.50
C ASP A 43 -13.28 -15.57 -3.48
N THR A 44 -13.08 -14.31 -3.83
CA THR A 44 -11.75 -13.73 -3.96
C THR A 44 -11.30 -13.48 -2.55
N PHE A 45 -10.80 -14.53 -1.93
CA PHE A 45 -10.18 -14.45 -0.64
C PHE A 45 -9.11 -13.36 -0.70
N ARG A 46 -9.39 -12.24 -0.01
CA ARG A 46 -8.42 -11.17 0.13
C ARG A 46 -7.46 -11.62 1.21
N GLY A 47 -6.20 -11.88 0.85
CA GLY A 47 -5.19 -12.31 1.83
C GLY A 47 -5.11 -11.43 3.07
N SER A 48 -5.40 -10.13 2.95
CA SER A 48 -5.47 -9.18 4.06
C SER A 48 -6.57 -9.44 5.09
N SER A 49 -7.61 -10.21 4.73
CA SER A 49 -8.75 -10.50 5.62
C SER A 49 -8.36 -11.45 6.74
N VAL A 50 -7.43 -12.39 6.53
CA VAL A 50 -6.95 -13.26 7.61
C VAL A 50 -6.27 -12.48 8.73
N LEU A 51 -5.68 -11.33 8.41
CA LEU A 51 -4.97 -10.50 9.38
C LEU A 51 -5.91 -9.77 10.35
N ASP A 52 -7.24 -9.79 10.12
CA ASP A 52 -8.22 -9.34 11.12
C ASP A 52 -8.28 -10.31 12.32
N GLU A 53 -8.02 -11.60 12.08
CA GLU A 53 -8.04 -12.65 13.10
C GLU A 53 -6.63 -13.03 13.57
N VAL A 54 -5.65 -12.97 12.67
CA VAL A 54 -4.25 -13.35 12.91
C VAL A 54 -3.32 -12.21 12.48
N PRO A 55 -3.16 -11.17 13.31
CA PRO A 55 -2.32 -10.02 13.00
C PRO A 55 -0.87 -10.42 12.68
N LEU A 56 -0.22 -9.66 11.79
CA LEU A 56 1.15 -9.93 11.38
C LEU A 56 2.13 -9.67 12.54
N ILE A 57 3.11 -10.57 12.70
CA ILE A 57 4.28 -10.37 13.55
C ILE A 57 5.49 -10.19 12.64
N ASP A 58 6.01 -8.97 12.54
CA ASP A 58 7.21 -8.68 11.76
C ASP A 58 8.48 -8.84 12.62
N GLY A 59 9.49 -9.50 12.06
CA GLY A 59 10.70 -9.90 12.77
C GLY A 59 11.85 -8.88 12.76
N HIS A 60 11.76 -7.79 11.99
CA HIS A 60 12.90 -6.87 11.82
C HIS A 60 12.49 -5.49 11.26
N ASN A 61 12.31 -4.49 12.14
CA ASN A 61 12.02 -3.12 11.73
C ASN A 61 13.03 -2.11 12.31
N ASP A 62 13.70 -1.39 11.39
CA ASP A 62 14.79 -0.45 11.67
C ASP A 62 14.33 0.98 12.00
N LEU A 63 13.05 1.20 12.30
CA LEU A 63 12.56 2.51 12.76
C LEU A 63 13.44 3.15 13.87
N PRO A 64 13.95 2.41 14.88
CA PRO A 64 14.85 2.99 15.88
C PRO A 64 16.15 3.56 15.28
N GLY A 65 16.73 2.88 14.29
CA GLY A 65 17.90 3.38 13.56
C GLY A 65 17.61 4.68 12.81
N ASN A 66 16.41 4.81 12.23
CA ASN A 66 15.97 6.07 11.62
C ASN A 66 15.77 7.19 12.66
N LEU A 67 15.19 6.88 13.84
CA LEU A 67 15.06 7.83 14.94
C LEU A 67 16.42 8.37 15.39
N TYR A 68 17.43 7.51 15.47
CA TYR A 68 18.78 7.95 15.78
C TYR A 68 19.37 8.85 14.70
N ARG A 69 19.25 8.45 13.43
CA ARG A 69 19.85 9.18 12.31
C ARG A 69 19.20 10.55 12.07
N LEU A 70 17.88 10.62 12.16
CA LEU A 70 17.10 11.81 11.80
C LEU A 70 16.86 12.72 13.00
N GLU A 71 16.56 12.15 14.16
CA GLU A 71 16.12 12.90 15.35
C GLU A 71 17.08 12.78 16.53
N ARG A 72 18.21 12.06 16.38
CA ARG A 72 19.14 11.80 17.49
C ARG A 72 18.46 11.20 18.73
N ASN A 73 17.45 10.33 18.50
CA ASN A 73 16.61 9.71 19.54
C ASN A 73 15.75 10.69 20.39
N GLN A 74 15.59 11.95 19.94
CA GLN A 74 14.70 12.94 20.53
C GLN A 74 13.26 12.68 20.07
N LEU A 75 12.48 12.02 20.92
CA LEU A 75 11.10 11.62 20.58
C LEU A 75 10.14 12.80 20.55
N GLU A 76 10.47 13.93 21.16
CA GLU A 76 9.72 15.19 21.11
C GLU A 76 9.53 15.70 19.67
N ASN A 77 10.51 15.44 18.79
CA ASN A 77 10.47 15.84 17.38
C ASN A 77 9.79 14.79 16.48
N PHE A 78 9.40 13.65 17.05
CA PHE A 78 8.85 12.52 16.32
C PHE A 78 7.38 12.28 16.67
N ASN A 79 6.50 12.46 15.68
CA ASN A 79 5.09 12.13 15.82
C ASN A 79 4.74 10.81 15.09
N PHE A 80 4.83 9.70 15.81
CA PHE A 80 4.57 8.36 15.26
C PHE A 80 3.11 8.12 14.85
N ASP A 81 2.17 8.90 15.41
CA ASP A 81 0.73 8.79 15.13
C ASP A 81 0.30 9.58 13.88
N SER A 82 1.24 10.30 13.26
CA SER A 82 1.01 10.98 11.98
C SER A 82 1.46 10.13 10.79
N ASP A 83 0.93 10.46 9.61
CA ASP A 83 1.47 9.92 8.35
C ASP A 83 2.84 10.54 8.07
N LEU A 84 3.89 9.77 8.32
CA LEU A 84 5.27 10.26 8.18
C LEU A 84 5.65 10.55 6.72
N ARG A 85 4.86 10.09 5.74
CA ARG A 85 5.07 10.44 4.32
C ARG A 85 4.83 11.93 4.06
N LEU A 86 4.04 12.58 4.91
CA LEU A 86 3.73 14.01 4.80
C LEU A 86 4.68 14.90 5.63
N HIS A 87 5.52 14.30 6.47
CA HIS A 87 6.44 15.04 7.32
C HIS A 87 7.62 15.58 6.49
N PRO A 88 8.07 16.84 6.68
CA PRO A 88 9.10 17.47 5.85
C PRO A 88 10.44 16.72 5.84
N VAL A 89 10.90 16.25 7.00
CA VAL A 89 12.10 15.41 7.12
C VAL A 89 11.80 13.97 6.69
N TRP A 90 10.94 13.26 7.43
CA TRP A 90 10.69 11.83 7.24
C TRP A 90 10.10 11.44 5.88
N GLY A 91 9.22 12.25 5.29
CA GLY A 91 8.55 11.93 4.03
C GLY A 91 9.49 11.90 2.82
N SER A 92 10.63 12.59 2.92
CA SER A 92 11.69 12.55 1.91
C SER A 92 12.68 11.40 2.09
N GLN A 93 12.63 10.70 3.23
CA GLN A 93 13.57 9.62 3.53
C GLN A 93 13.09 8.33 2.89
N SER A 94 13.94 7.75 2.03
CA SER A 94 13.66 6.46 1.39
C SER A 94 13.43 5.34 2.39
N SER A 95 13.99 5.43 3.61
CA SER A 95 13.86 4.44 4.68
C SER A 95 12.62 4.63 5.59
N SER A 96 11.75 5.62 5.31
CA SER A 96 10.58 5.94 6.13
C SER A 96 9.37 5.06 5.78
N TYR A 97 9.41 3.81 6.24
CA TYR A 97 8.37 2.81 5.94
C TYR A 97 7.31 2.65 7.03
N THR A 98 7.59 3.13 8.25
CA THR A 98 6.85 2.73 9.46
C THR A 98 6.28 3.95 10.17
N ASP A 99 4.95 4.02 10.28
CA ASP A 99 4.18 4.91 11.17
C ASP A 99 2.94 4.18 11.71
N LEU A 100 2.33 4.67 12.80
CA LEU A 100 1.16 4.01 13.39
C LEU A 100 -0.02 3.88 12.41
N PRO A 101 -0.36 4.90 11.60
CA PRO A 101 -1.41 4.74 10.59
C PRO A 101 -1.15 3.57 9.63
N ARG A 102 0.08 3.41 9.13
CA ARG A 102 0.45 2.29 8.26
C ARG A 102 0.49 0.95 9.01
N LEU A 103 0.96 0.90 10.26
CA LEU A 103 0.94 -0.32 11.08
C LEU A 103 -0.49 -0.81 11.35
N ARG A 104 -1.40 0.10 11.71
CA ARG A 104 -2.83 -0.18 11.90
C ARG A 104 -3.46 -0.69 10.60
N THR A 105 -3.24 0.01 9.49
CA THR A 105 -3.77 -0.37 8.17
C THR A 105 -3.23 -1.74 7.71
N GLY A 106 -1.95 -2.02 8.00
CA GLY A 106 -1.29 -3.28 7.70
C GLY A 106 -1.61 -4.42 8.67
N LYS A 107 -2.38 -4.15 9.74
CA LYS A 107 -2.77 -5.13 10.78
C LYS A 107 -1.55 -5.82 11.39
N VAL A 108 -0.51 -5.03 11.68
CA VAL A 108 0.67 -5.50 12.39
C VAL A 108 0.34 -5.56 13.88
N GLY A 109 0.27 -6.76 14.44
CA GLY A 109 0.02 -6.98 15.87
C GLY A 109 1.28 -7.19 16.71
N GLY A 110 2.42 -7.47 16.07
CA GLY A 110 3.70 -7.64 16.73
C GLY A 110 4.85 -7.13 15.88
N GLN A 111 5.86 -6.55 16.55
CA GLN A 111 7.03 -6.01 15.88
C GLN A 111 8.27 -6.24 16.72
N PHE A 112 9.28 -6.88 16.12
CA PHE A 112 10.64 -6.88 16.65
C PHE A 112 11.34 -5.60 16.17
N TRP A 113 11.46 -4.63 17.10
CA TRP A 113 12.20 -3.39 16.88
C TRP A 113 13.71 -3.64 17.01
N VAL A 114 14.47 -3.21 16.02
CA VAL A 114 15.90 -3.54 15.95
C VAL A 114 16.72 -2.49 16.70
N ALA A 115 17.47 -2.93 17.72
CA ALA A 115 18.48 -2.12 18.40
C ALA A 115 19.84 -2.18 17.66
N TYR A 116 19.83 -1.87 16.36
CA TYR A 116 20.99 -1.95 15.49
C TYR A 116 21.99 -0.82 15.74
N VAL A 117 23.28 -1.15 15.65
CA VAL A 117 24.40 -0.19 15.62
C VAL A 117 25.38 -0.58 14.52
N SER A 118 26.03 0.41 13.91
CA SER A 118 27.03 0.17 12.85
C SER A 118 28.20 -0.67 13.37
N CYS A 119 28.72 -1.59 12.54
CA CYS A 119 29.94 -2.34 12.83
C CYS A 119 31.15 -1.45 13.13
N GLU A 120 31.17 -0.21 12.62
CA GLU A 120 32.25 0.77 12.87
C GLU A 120 32.36 1.19 14.35
N THR A 121 31.34 0.92 15.14
CA THR A 121 31.27 1.18 16.59
C THR A 121 31.92 0.06 17.42
N GLN A 122 32.26 -1.07 16.79
CA GLN A 122 32.92 -2.19 17.45
C GLN A 122 34.27 -1.75 18.04
N HIS A 123 34.57 -2.23 19.25
CA HIS A 123 35.72 -1.82 20.07
C HIS A 123 35.77 -0.31 20.40
N LYS A 124 34.66 0.40 20.21
CA LYS A 124 34.48 1.80 20.59
C LYS A 124 33.26 1.92 21.50
N ASP A 125 32.18 2.52 21.00
CA ASP A 125 30.96 2.89 21.71
C ASP A 125 29.77 1.98 21.36
N ALA A 126 30.00 0.78 20.79
CA ALA A 126 28.94 -0.16 20.43
C ALA A 126 27.96 -0.44 21.58
N VAL A 127 28.48 -0.73 22.78
CA VAL A 127 27.64 -1.04 23.95
C VAL A 127 26.78 0.16 24.35
N GLU A 128 27.37 1.34 24.46
CA GLU A 128 26.66 2.58 24.79
C GLU A 128 25.55 2.86 23.77
N ARG A 129 25.86 2.76 22.48
CA ARG A 129 24.89 2.98 21.40
C ARG A 129 23.77 1.96 21.43
N THR A 130 24.07 0.68 21.63
CA THR A 130 23.04 -0.37 21.72
C THR A 130 22.12 -0.12 22.92
N MET A 131 22.67 0.27 24.07
CA MET A 131 21.86 0.63 25.23
C MET A 131 20.97 1.85 24.96
N ALA A 132 21.47 2.86 24.25
CA ALA A 132 20.68 4.01 23.83
C ALA A 132 19.56 3.63 22.83
N GLN A 133 19.81 2.65 21.95
CA GLN A 133 18.77 2.12 21.05
C GLN A 133 17.70 1.33 21.81
N ILE A 134 18.09 0.48 22.77
CA ILE A 134 17.14 -0.22 23.64
C ILE A 134 16.30 0.79 24.44
N ASP A 135 16.92 1.85 24.95
CA ASP A 135 16.23 2.93 25.67
C ASP A 135 15.21 3.66 24.80
N VAL A 136 15.58 4.11 23.59
CA VAL A 136 14.64 4.82 22.71
C VAL A 136 13.46 3.94 22.29
N ILE A 137 13.69 2.63 22.07
CA ILE A 137 12.60 1.67 21.79
C ILE A 137 11.62 1.63 22.97
N LYS A 138 12.12 1.48 24.20
CA LYS A 138 11.28 1.44 25.41
C LYS A 138 10.51 2.76 25.61
N ARG A 139 11.16 3.91 25.39
CA ARG A 139 10.51 5.23 25.45
C ARG A 139 9.46 5.42 24.37
N LEU A 140 9.72 4.95 23.15
CA LEU A 140 8.75 5.00 22.04
C LEU A 140 7.49 4.22 22.40
N ILE A 141 7.65 2.98 22.87
CA ILE A 141 6.54 2.13 23.32
C ILE A 141 5.76 2.82 24.44
N LYS A 142 6.46 3.35 25.45
CA LYS A 142 5.83 4.07 26.56
C LYS A 142 5.09 5.34 26.11
N LYS A 143 5.54 6.01 25.05
CA LYS A 143 4.92 7.24 24.51
C LYS A 143 3.59 6.96 23.81
N TYR A 144 3.41 5.77 23.23
CA TYR A 144 2.21 5.37 22.47
C TYR A 144 1.52 4.13 23.07
N PRO A 145 1.06 4.18 24.34
CA PRO A 145 0.56 3.01 25.06
C PRO A 145 -0.79 2.47 24.55
N ASN A 146 -1.52 3.26 23.74
CA ASN A 146 -2.76 2.81 23.12
C ASN A 146 -2.52 1.88 21.92
N ASP A 147 -1.31 1.90 21.35
CA ASP A 147 -0.95 1.17 20.14
C ASP A 147 0.19 0.17 20.37
N LEU A 148 1.06 0.45 21.35
CA LEU A 148 2.26 -0.32 21.61
C LEU A 148 2.26 -0.84 23.05
N GLN A 149 2.60 -2.12 23.19
CA GLN A 149 2.87 -2.78 24.46
C GLN A 149 4.26 -3.43 24.42
N TYR A 150 5.02 -3.29 25.50
CA TYR A 150 6.31 -3.97 25.61
C TYR A 150 6.07 -5.43 25.98
N ALA A 151 6.62 -6.35 25.19
CA ALA A 151 6.53 -7.79 25.42
C ALA A 151 7.94 -8.40 25.40
N THR A 152 8.18 -9.36 26.30
CA THR A 152 9.46 -10.09 26.37
C THR A 152 9.28 -11.60 26.32
N THR A 153 8.03 -12.06 26.21
CA THR A 153 7.63 -13.46 26.13
C THR A 153 6.59 -13.64 25.01
N ALA A 154 6.41 -14.87 24.55
CA ALA A 154 5.39 -15.19 23.53
C ALA A 154 3.96 -14.93 24.03
N ASP A 155 3.72 -15.02 25.34
CA ASP A 155 2.42 -14.76 25.97
C ASP A 155 2.08 -13.25 26.07
N GLY A 156 2.98 -12.37 25.64
CA GLY A 156 2.76 -10.92 25.65
C GLY A 156 2.89 -10.23 27.01
N LYS A 157 3.45 -10.93 28.01
CA LYS A 157 3.75 -10.40 29.36
C LYS A 157 5.24 -10.16 29.57
#